data_AF-A0AA39JKF5-F1
#
_entry.id   AF-A0AA39JKF5-F1
#
_cell.length_a   1.000
_cell.length_b   1.000
_cell.length_c   1.000
_cell.angle_alpha   90.00
_cell.angle_beta   90.00
_cell.angle_gamma   90.00
#
_symmetry.space_group_name_H-M   'P 1'
#
loop_
_entity.id
_entity.type
_entity.pdbx_description
1 polymer ?
#
loop_
_entity_poly.entity_id
_entity_poly.type
_entity_poly.pdbx_seq_one_letter_code
_entity_poly.pdbx_strand_id
1 'polypeptide(L)'
;MMVLNDIIAAFVVPPFDTDPNWCGLCEITILAYRTLTTAPSACSLSGLRSLVNFMTSQWDQMSSSPDAACGVLTDLLVKRLPIASTAFLENQCLQFLGTHMFRKASVPMVGAYIAGIFATQQGLDGAMDAETLQQHIDHLYNPHTLFTVCLILSMQGTEDTIDRKAIHRDIMMLVQLRQRDAAWEECRKKLHDLVESDVGDFFSKQLVLSKREASRPLAVVIGEIQAPKDNIRYAIQVLDGFFHGGAHTNTFVS
;
A
#
# COMPACT_ATOMS: atom_id res chain seq x y z
N MET A 1 4.42 15.61 -32.23
CA MET A 1 3.49 14.66 -31.57
C MET A 1 3.26 15.22 -30.18
N MET A 2 2.08 15.79 -29.92
CA MET A 2 1.73 16.36 -28.62
C MET A 2 1.64 15.19 -27.64
N VAL A 3 2.52 15.16 -26.63
CA VAL A 3 2.61 14.02 -25.72
C VAL A 3 1.42 14.14 -24.77
N LEU A 4 0.79 13.02 -24.41
CA LEU A 4 -0.28 12.97 -23.40
C LEU A 4 0.11 13.74 -22.11
N ASN A 5 1.41 13.85 -21.83
CA ASN A 5 2.00 14.69 -20.79
C ASN A 5 1.66 16.17 -20.90
N ASP A 6 1.65 16.76 -22.10
CA ASP A 6 1.27 18.16 -22.29
C ASP A 6 -0.23 18.35 -22.04
N ILE A 7 -1.03 17.33 -22.40
CA ILE A 7 -2.48 17.28 -22.15
C ILE A 7 -2.80 17.00 -20.69
N ILE A 8 -1.92 16.36 -19.91
CA ILE A 8 -2.17 16.19 -18.47
C ILE A 8 -1.60 17.40 -17.70
N ALA A 9 -0.40 17.86 -18.04
CA ALA A 9 0.26 18.99 -17.38
C ALA A 9 -0.50 20.31 -17.56
N ALA A 10 -1.12 20.56 -18.72
CA ALA A 10 -1.93 21.76 -18.97
C ALA A 10 -3.17 21.86 -18.07
N PHE A 11 -3.62 20.75 -17.48
CA PHE A 11 -4.83 20.69 -16.64
C PHE A 11 -4.49 20.59 -15.14
N VAL A 12 -3.20 20.55 -14.78
CA VAL A 12 -2.70 20.31 -13.40
C VAL A 12 -2.21 21.61 -12.72
N VAL A 13 -2.53 22.78 -13.27
CA VAL A 13 -2.23 24.07 -12.61
C VAL A 13 -3.31 24.37 -11.55
N PRO A 14 -2.98 24.48 -10.25
CA PRO A 14 -3.94 24.85 -9.20
C PRO A 14 -4.52 26.26 -9.41
N PRO A 15 -5.71 26.60 -8.86
CA PRO A 15 -6.39 25.89 -7.77
C PRO A 15 -7.45 24.90 -8.26
N PHE A 16 -7.41 23.69 -7.70
CA PHE A 16 -8.37 22.61 -7.93
C PHE A 16 -9.60 22.85 -7.06
N ASP A 17 -10.61 23.52 -7.62
CA ASP A 17 -11.89 23.67 -6.94
C ASP A 17 -13.02 23.13 -7.82
N THR A 18 -13.64 22.06 -7.33
CA THR A 18 -15.05 21.64 -7.51
C THR A 18 -15.67 21.51 -8.91
N ASP A 19 -14.93 21.59 -10.02
CA ASP A 19 -15.53 21.45 -11.36
C ASP A 19 -15.77 19.97 -11.77
N PRO A 20 -17.00 19.55 -12.13
CA PRO A 20 -17.30 18.21 -12.67
C PRO A 20 -16.48 17.82 -13.92
N ASN A 21 -15.91 18.78 -14.65
CA ASN A 21 -14.96 18.50 -15.75
C ASN A 21 -13.68 17.80 -15.27
N TRP A 22 -13.30 17.98 -14.00
CA TRP A 22 -12.13 17.34 -13.41
C TRP A 22 -12.28 15.83 -13.28
N CYS A 23 -13.45 15.35 -12.83
CA CYS A 23 -13.73 13.92 -12.72
C CYS A 23 -13.61 13.22 -14.08
N GLY A 24 -14.14 13.83 -15.14
CA GLY A 24 -14.04 13.29 -16.51
C GLY A 24 -12.60 13.23 -17.04
N LEU A 25 -11.80 14.28 -16.82
CA LEU A 25 -10.38 14.30 -17.21
C LEU A 25 -9.55 13.25 -16.46
N CYS A 26 -9.90 12.99 -15.21
CA CYS A 26 -9.23 12.00 -14.38
C CYS A 26 -9.61 10.57 -14.76
N GLU A 27 -10.86 10.30 -15.10
CA GLU A 27 -11.27 9.02 -15.69
C GLU A 27 -10.54 8.76 -17.01
N ILE A 28 -10.41 9.78 -17.88
CA ILE A 28 -9.63 9.70 -19.11
C ILE A 28 -8.16 9.42 -18.80
N THR A 29 -7.59 10.03 -17.76
CA THR A 29 -6.20 9.79 -17.33
C THR A 29 -6.02 8.35 -16.83
N ILE A 30 -6.94 7.84 -16.01
CA ILE A 30 -6.93 6.43 -15.56
C ILE A 30 -7.03 5.49 -16.76
N LEU A 31 -7.96 5.74 -17.70
CA LEU A 31 -8.13 4.93 -18.90
C LEU A 31 -6.89 4.97 -19.79
N ALA A 32 -6.28 6.13 -19.98
CA ALA A 32 -5.06 6.29 -20.73
C ALA A 32 -3.89 5.55 -20.07
N TYR A 33 -3.73 5.65 -18.75
CA TYR A 33 -2.68 4.89 -18.07
C TYR A 33 -2.94 3.38 -18.06
N ARG A 34 -4.20 2.93 -17.98
CA ARG A 34 -4.57 1.51 -18.15
C ARG A 34 -4.12 0.99 -19.51
N THR A 35 -4.33 1.74 -20.59
CA THR A 35 -3.85 1.32 -21.92
C THR A 35 -2.32 1.40 -22.01
N LEU A 36 -1.69 2.39 -21.39
CA LEU A 36 -0.23 2.53 -21.32
C LEU A 36 0.47 1.44 -20.50
N THR A 37 -0.24 0.68 -19.66
CA THR A 37 0.35 -0.52 -19.06
C THR A 37 0.86 -1.49 -20.14
N THR A 38 0.28 -1.49 -21.34
CA THR A 38 0.75 -2.31 -22.48
C THR A 38 1.95 -1.72 -23.23
N ALA A 39 2.31 -0.45 -22.96
CA ALA A 39 3.45 0.25 -23.55
C ALA A 39 4.20 1.07 -22.48
N PRO A 40 4.98 0.42 -21.58
CA PRO A 40 5.63 1.06 -20.45
C PRO A 40 6.52 2.28 -20.79
N SER A 41 7.12 2.29 -21.97
CA SER A 41 7.99 3.37 -22.47
C SER A 41 7.26 4.71 -22.67
N ALA A 42 5.93 4.71 -22.68
CA ALA A 42 5.12 5.91 -22.84
C ALA A 42 4.61 6.48 -21.48
N CYS A 43 4.95 5.83 -20.35
CA CYS A 43 4.70 6.38 -19.02
C CYS A 43 5.72 7.47 -18.69
N SER A 44 5.26 8.55 -18.04
CA SER A 44 6.14 9.63 -17.58
C SER A 44 6.04 9.81 -16.08
N LEU A 45 7.13 10.31 -15.46
CA LEU A 45 7.12 10.60 -14.04
C LEU A 45 6.10 11.69 -13.69
N SER A 46 5.98 12.74 -14.51
CA SER A 46 5.02 13.82 -14.26
C SER A 46 3.57 13.35 -14.29
N GLY A 47 3.20 12.53 -15.27
CA GLY A 47 1.83 12.02 -15.33
C GLY A 47 1.53 10.97 -14.25
N LEU A 48 2.52 10.19 -13.79
CA LEU A 48 2.36 9.33 -12.62
C LEU A 48 2.20 10.14 -11.33
N ARG A 49 2.93 11.25 -11.15
CA ARG A 49 2.70 12.17 -10.03
C ARG A 49 1.27 12.75 -10.08
N SER A 50 0.78 13.14 -11.26
CA SER A 50 -0.61 13.60 -11.41
C SER A 50 -1.63 12.52 -11.06
N LEU A 51 -1.40 11.27 -11.48
CA LEU A 51 -2.26 10.14 -11.11
C LEU A 51 -2.31 9.92 -9.59
N VAL A 52 -1.15 9.98 -8.92
CA VAL A 52 -1.07 9.84 -7.45
C VAL A 52 -1.79 11.02 -6.77
N ASN A 53 -1.56 12.25 -7.21
CA ASN A 53 -2.25 13.42 -6.67
C ASN A 53 -3.77 13.34 -6.82
N PHE A 54 -4.25 12.82 -7.96
CA PHE A 54 -5.66 12.55 -8.14
C PHE A 54 -6.17 11.50 -7.15
N MET A 55 -5.48 10.36 -7.07
CA MET A 55 -5.79 9.27 -6.15
C MET A 55 -5.91 9.76 -4.71
N THR A 56 -4.95 10.59 -4.25
CA THR A 56 -4.95 11.13 -2.89
C THR A 56 -6.04 12.18 -2.66
N SER A 57 -6.31 13.05 -3.64
CA SER A 57 -7.37 14.09 -3.53
C SER A 57 -8.79 13.51 -3.40
N GLN A 58 -9.02 12.32 -3.95
CA GLN A 58 -10.31 11.64 -3.93
C GLN A 58 -10.39 10.54 -2.88
N TRP A 59 -9.32 10.33 -2.09
CA TRP A 59 -9.16 9.13 -1.29
C TRP A 59 -10.25 8.93 -0.24
N ASP A 60 -10.65 9.99 0.46
CA ASP A 60 -11.69 9.89 1.49
C ASP A 60 -13.12 10.07 0.95
N GLN A 61 -13.26 10.21 -0.38
CA GLN A 61 -14.55 10.37 -1.02
C GLN A 61 -15.19 9.01 -1.34
N MET A 62 -16.52 8.94 -1.39
CA MET A 62 -17.26 7.72 -1.70
C MET A 62 -17.26 7.38 -3.20
N SER A 63 -16.07 7.39 -3.82
CA SER A 63 -15.87 7.08 -5.24
C SER A 63 -14.94 5.87 -5.40
N SER A 64 -15.11 5.16 -6.51
CA SER A 64 -14.22 4.05 -6.92
C SER A 64 -12.96 4.53 -7.65
N SER A 65 -12.83 5.84 -7.87
CA SER A 65 -11.73 6.41 -8.65
C SER A 65 -10.35 6.21 -8.01
N PRO A 66 -10.18 6.36 -6.68
CA PRO A 66 -8.92 6.01 -6.01
C PRO A 66 -8.54 4.54 -6.19
N ASP A 67 -9.52 3.64 -6.15
CA ASP A 67 -9.29 2.20 -6.32
C ASP A 67 -8.82 1.88 -7.75
N ALA A 68 -9.40 2.55 -8.74
CA ALA A 68 -8.98 2.42 -10.14
C ALA A 68 -7.55 2.97 -10.36
N ALA A 69 -7.20 4.09 -9.72
CA ALA A 69 -5.84 4.64 -9.76
C ALA A 69 -4.82 3.73 -9.03
N CYS A 70 -5.19 3.15 -7.88
CA CYS A 70 -4.40 2.11 -7.22
C CYS A 70 -4.13 0.94 -8.15
N GLY A 71 -5.15 0.48 -8.89
CA GLY A 71 -5.00 -0.61 -9.85
C GLY A 71 -3.98 -0.30 -10.96
N VAL A 72 -4.05 0.90 -11.53
CA VAL A 72 -3.07 1.37 -12.53
C VAL A 72 -1.66 1.39 -11.94
N LEU A 73 -1.49 1.99 -10.76
CA LEU A 73 -0.17 2.08 -10.13
C LEU A 73 0.36 0.68 -9.76
N THR A 74 -0.52 -0.23 -9.33
CA THR A 74 -0.20 -1.64 -9.10
C THR A 74 0.33 -2.30 -10.37
N ASP A 75 -0.36 -2.16 -11.51
CA ASP A 75 0.05 -2.78 -12.77
C ASP A 75 1.46 -2.32 -13.22
N LEU A 76 1.77 -1.04 -12.98
CA LEU A 76 3.09 -0.47 -13.31
C LEU A 76 4.18 -0.94 -12.33
N LEU A 77 3.86 -1.06 -11.04
CA LEU A 77 4.76 -1.58 -10.01
C LEU A 77 5.04 -3.08 -10.21
N VAL A 78 4.03 -3.87 -10.59
CA VAL A 78 4.20 -5.30 -10.95
C VAL A 78 5.14 -5.47 -12.14
N LYS A 79 5.08 -4.54 -13.10
CA LYS A 79 6.01 -4.48 -14.24
C LYS A 79 7.39 -3.93 -13.88
N ARG A 80 7.62 -3.60 -12.61
CA ARG A 80 8.89 -3.14 -12.03
C ARG A 80 9.45 -1.90 -12.74
N LEU A 81 8.57 -1.00 -13.18
CA LEU A 81 9.01 0.23 -13.81
C LEU A 81 9.63 1.15 -12.74
N PRO A 82 10.92 1.56 -12.87
CA PRO A 82 11.57 2.40 -11.87
C PRO A 82 10.81 3.70 -11.61
N ILE A 83 10.30 4.32 -12.68
CA ILE A 83 9.51 5.56 -12.61
C ILE A 83 8.25 5.43 -11.74
N ALA A 84 7.65 4.25 -11.64
CA ALA A 84 6.49 4.00 -10.79
C ALA A 84 6.90 3.93 -9.31
N SER A 85 8.03 3.26 -9.03
CA SER A 85 8.59 3.24 -7.67
C SER A 85 9.03 4.63 -7.23
N THR A 86 9.68 5.40 -8.11
CA THR A 86 10.05 6.81 -7.85
C THR A 86 8.81 7.66 -7.56
N ALA A 87 7.78 7.58 -8.40
CA ALA A 87 6.53 8.31 -8.15
C ALA A 87 5.89 7.91 -6.82
N PHE A 88 5.89 6.62 -6.48
CA PHE A 88 5.34 6.12 -5.22
C PHE A 88 6.08 6.69 -3.99
N LEU A 89 7.42 6.74 -4.05
CA LEU A 89 8.26 7.28 -2.97
C LEU A 89 8.15 8.80 -2.86
N GLU A 90 8.31 9.54 -3.97
CA GLU A 90 8.33 11.00 -3.97
C GLU A 90 7.00 11.63 -3.53
N ASN A 91 5.88 10.97 -3.84
CA ASN A 91 4.55 11.42 -3.40
C ASN A 91 4.19 10.92 -1.99
N GLN A 92 5.12 10.31 -1.25
CA GLN A 92 4.93 9.86 0.13
C GLN A 92 3.69 8.98 0.30
N CYS A 93 3.45 8.07 -0.66
CA CYS A 93 2.23 7.27 -0.70
C CYS A 93 1.99 6.51 0.61
N LEU A 94 3.03 5.98 1.26
CA LEU A 94 2.86 5.21 2.50
C LEU A 94 2.51 6.09 3.70
N GLN A 95 3.08 7.29 3.81
CA GLN A 95 2.71 8.25 4.85
C GLN A 95 1.26 8.71 4.67
N PHE A 96 0.87 8.97 3.41
CA PHE A 96 -0.50 9.31 3.07
C PHE A 96 -1.46 8.19 3.49
N LEU A 97 -1.20 6.95 3.07
CA LEU A 97 -2.04 5.80 3.41
C LEU A 97 -2.14 5.55 4.94
N GLY A 98 -1.08 5.85 5.69
CA GLY A 98 -1.04 5.67 7.15
C GLY A 98 -1.92 6.63 7.94
N THR A 99 -2.38 7.71 7.30
CA THR A 99 -3.17 8.78 7.94
C THR A 99 -4.60 8.89 7.40
N HIS A 100 -4.93 8.10 6.37
CA HIS A 100 -6.21 8.14 5.68
C HIS A 100 -6.99 6.82 5.84
N MET A 101 -8.22 6.79 5.32
CA MET A 101 -9.09 5.63 5.40
C MET A 101 -8.48 4.44 4.64
N PHE A 102 -8.58 3.24 5.20
CA PHE A 102 -8.10 2.04 4.53
C PHE A 102 -8.96 1.74 3.30
N ARG A 103 -8.30 1.53 2.16
CA ARG A 103 -8.93 1.02 0.93
C ARG A 103 -8.30 -0.29 0.53
N LYS A 104 -9.11 -1.29 0.24
CA LYS A 104 -8.64 -2.64 -0.14
C LYS A 104 -7.73 -2.62 -1.37
N ALA A 105 -7.97 -1.70 -2.31
CA ALA A 105 -7.14 -1.53 -3.50
C ALA A 105 -5.69 -1.13 -3.20
N SER A 106 -5.40 -0.60 -2.00
CA SER A 106 -4.03 -0.28 -1.56
C SER A 106 -3.17 -1.51 -1.29
N VAL A 107 -3.78 -2.65 -0.95
CA VAL A 107 -3.08 -3.88 -0.58
C VAL A 107 -2.21 -4.42 -1.72
N PRO A 108 -2.76 -4.70 -2.93
CA PRO A 108 -1.93 -5.17 -4.04
C PRO A 108 -0.93 -4.11 -4.51
N MET A 109 -1.24 -2.82 -4.37
CA MET A 109 -0.33 -1.73 -4.72
C MET A 109 0.91 -1.70 -3.83
N VAL A 110 0.73 -1.73 -2.51
CA VAL A 110 1.83 -1.77 -1.54
C VAL A 110 2.62 -3.08 -1.66
N GLY A 111 1.93 -4.21 -1.85
CA GLY A 111 2.57 -5.50 -2.09
C GLY A 111 3.46 -5.48 -3.34
N ALA A 112 3.00 -4.89 -4.45
CA ALA A 112 3.79 -4.76 -5.67
C ALA A 112 5.02 -3.86 -5.50
N TYR A 113 4.89 -2.74 -4.77
CA TYR A 113 6.01 -1.85 -4.45
C TYR A 113 7.12 -2.58 -3.68
N ILE A 114 6.75 -3.33 -2.63
CA ILE A 114 7.71 -4.10 -1.82
C ILE A 114 8.33 -5.22 -2.63
N ALA A 115 7.55 -5.92 -3.45
CA ALA A 115 8.06 -6.97 -4.33
C ALA A 115 9.07 -6.44 -5.37
N GLY A 116 8.84 -5.23 -5.89
CA GLY A 116 9.79 -4.54 -6.76
C GLY A 116 11.12 -4.27 -6.03
N ILE A 117 11.06 -3.63 -4.86
CA ILE A 117 12.26 -3.32 -4.04
C ILE A 117 13.01 -4.60 -3.66
N PHE A 118 12.29 -5.63 -3.23
CA PHE A 118 12.89 -6.92 -2.87
C PHE A 118 13.58 -7.57 -4.07
N ALA A 119 12.94 -7.59 -5.25
CA ALA A 119 13.57 -8.14 -6.45
C ALA A 119 14.85 -7.39 -6.84
N THR A 120 14.84 -6.06 -6.77
CA THR A 120 16.03 -5.22 -7.00
C THR A 120 17.14 -5.55 -5.99
N GLN A 121 16.81 -5.69 -4.70
CA GLN A 121 17.78 -6.05 -3.65
C GLN A 121 18.43 -7.42 -3.90
N GLN A 122 17.67 -8.37 -4.45
CA GLN A 122 18.19 -9.70 -4.83
C GLN A 122 18.99 -9.70 -6.16
N GLY A 123 19.17 -8.54 -6.80
CA GLY A 123 19.83 -8.43 -8.11
C GLY A 123 19.04 -9.09 -9.25
N LEU A 124 17.74 -9.35 -9.05
CA LEU A 124 16.85 -9.93 -10.05
C LEU A 124 16.33 -8.87 -11.04
N ASP A 125 16.61 -7.60 -10.75
CA ASP A 125 16.27 -6.45 -11.58
C ASP A 125 17.45 -5.47 -11.59
N GLY A 126 17.90 -5.07 -12.77
CA GLY A 126 19.09 -4.21 -12.97
C GLY A 126 18.75 -2.72 -13.09
N ALA A 127 17.49 -2.33 -12.85
CA ALA A 127 16.98 -1.04 -13.26
C ALA A 127 17.19 0.12 -12.26
N MET A 128 17.64 -0.15 -11.04
CA MET A 128 17.79 0.85 -9.96
C MET A 128 19.17 0.76 -9.32
N ASP A 129 19.81 1.92 -9.13
CA ASP A 129 21.12 1.99 -8.48
C ASP A 129 21.02 1.75 -6.95
N ALA A 130 22.17 1.47 -6.34
CA ALA A 130 22.23 1.10 -4.92
C ALA A 130 21.80 2.22 -3.97
N GLU A 131 22.04 3.49 -4.31
CA GLU A 131 21.66 4.63 -3.47
C GLU A 131 20.14 4.80 -3.48
N THR A 132 19.53 4.78 -4.67
CA THR A 132 18.07 4.84 -4.82
C THR A 132 17.40 3.66 -4.12
N LEU A 133 17.92 2.44 -4.28
CA LEU A 133 17.41 1.26 -3.57
C LEU A 133 17.45 1.46 -2.05
N GLN A 134 18.57 1.97 -1.52
CA GLN A 134 18.72 2.21 -0.09
C GLN A 134 17.72 3.25 0.42
N GLN A 135 17.45 4.32 -0.34
CA GLN A 135 16.42 5.31 0.00
C GLN A 135 15.02 4.68 0.14
N HIS A 136 14.65 3.78 -0.78
CA HIS A 136 13.38 3.05 -0.70
C HIS A 136 13.30 2.15 0.55
N ILE A 137 14.38 1.45 0.89
CA ILE A 137 14.44 0.60 2.09
C ILE A 137 14.38 1.48 3.35
N ASP A 138 15.16 2.55 3.43
CA ASP A 138 15.13 3.46 4.60
C ASP A 138 13.75 4.08 4.81
N HIS A 139 13.05 4.42 3.72
CA HIS A 139 11.68 4.88 3.78
C HIS A 139 10.71 3.83 4.34
N LEU A 140 10.82 2.57 3.89
CA LEU A 140 10.00 1.46 4.40
C LEU A 140 10.23 1.20 5.89
N TYR A 141 11.47 1.40 6.36
CA TYR A 141 11.89 1.11 7.73
C TYR A 141 11.81 2.31 8.68
N ASN A 142 11.28 3.45 8.21
CA ASN A 142 10.78 4.46 9.12
C ASN A 142 9.66 3.85 10.01
N PRO A 143 9.67 4.01 11.35
CA PRO A 143 8.74 3.30 12.23
C PRO A 143 7.25 3.53 11.94
N HIS A 144 6.88 4.72 11.45
CA HIS A 144 5.50 4.99 11.06
C HIS A 144 5.14 4.29 9.75
N THR A 145 6.02 4.38 8.75
CA THR A 145 5.84 3.71 7.46
C THR A 145 5.79 2.19 7.60
N LEU A 146 6.68 1.60 8.40
CA LEU A 146 6.74 0.15 8.62
C LEU A 146 5.45 -0.39 9.21
N PHE A 147 4.90 0.30 10.21
CA PHE A 147 3.60 -0.02 10.79
C PHE A 147 2.49 0.06 9.75
N THR A 148 2.41 1.14 8.97
CA THR A 148 1.40 1.31 7.92
C THR A 148 1.48 0.20 6.89
N VAL A 149 2.69 -0.13 6.43
CA VAL A 149 2.90 -1.20 5.46
C VAL A 149 2.45 -2.54 6.03
N CYS A 150 2.90 -2.89 7.24
CA CYS A 150 2.50 -4.15 7.88
C CYS A 150 0.98 -4.23 8.07
N LEU A 151 0.35 -3.13 8.47
CA LEU A 151 -1.09 -3.04 8.57
C LEU A 151 -1.76 -3.32 7.21
N ILE A 152 -1.37 -2.62 6.15
CA ILE A 152 -1.95 -2.81 4.81
C ILE A 152 -1.76 -4.24 4.30
N LEU A 153 -0.56 -4.82 4.41
CA LEU A 153 -0.28 -6.19 3.97
C LEU A 153 -1.03 -7.23 4.80
N SER A 154 -1.39 -6.91 6.04
CA SER A 154 -2.25 -7.77 6.85
C SER A 154 -3.68 -7.78 6.33
N MET A 155 -4.13 -6.79 5.58
CA MET A 155 -5.53 -6.69 5.15
C MET A 155 -5.86 -7.50 3.88
N GLN A 156 -5.07 -8.55 3.58
CA GLN A 156 -5.31 -9.46 2.46
C GLN A 156 -6.54 -10.36 2.72
N GLY A 157 -7.29 -10.68 1.65
CA GLY A 157 -8.43 -11.61 1.70
C GLY A 157 -9.77 -11.01 1.24
N THR A 158 -10.83 -11.79 1.33
CA THR A 158 -12.23 -11.34 1.12
C THR A 158 -12.94 -11.21 2.47
N GLU A 159 -14.14 -10.63 2.47
CA GLU A 159 -14.96 -10.47 3.69
C GLU A 159 -15.11 -11.80 4.48
N ASP A 160 -15.02 -12.94 3.80
CA ASP A 160 -15.23 -14.27 4.40
C ASP A 160 -13.98 -15.16 4.49
N THR A 161 -12.85 -14.79 3.89
CA THR A 161 -11.66 -15.67 3.85
C THR A 161 -10.33 -14.94 4.02
N ILE A 162 -9.55 -15.38 5.01
CA ILE A 162 -8.17 -14.95 5.25
C ILE A 162 -7.24 -15.57 4.21
N ASP A 163 -6.54 -14.76 3.42
CA ASP A 163 -5.45 -15.25 2.57
C ASP A 163 -4.14 -15.34 3.35
N ARG A 164 -4.06 -16.36 4.22
CA ARG A 164 -2.87 -16.60 5.06
C ARG A 164 -1.59 -16.77 4.25
N LYS A 165 -1.68 -17.29 3.02
CA LYS A 165 -0.51 -17.48 2.16
C LYS A 165 0.01 -16.15 1.64
N ALA A 166 -0.88 -15.27 1.17
CA ALA A 166 -0.51 -13.92 0.75
C ALA A 166 0.07 -13.10 1.90
N ILE A 167 -0.60 -13.08 3.06
CA ILE A 167 -0.11 -12.34 4.25
C ILE A 167 1.29 -12.83 4.62
N HIS A 168 1.48 -14.15 4.76
CA HIS A 168 2.79 -14.71 5.11
C HIS A 168 3.86 -14.34 4.09
N ARG A 169 3.58 -14.50 2.79
CA ARG A 169 4.52 -14.17 1.72
C ARG A 169 4.93 -12.70 1.79
N ASP A 170 3.96 -11.79 1.86
CA ASP A 170 4.22 -10.35 1.75
C ASP A 170 4.91 -9.81 3.01
N ILE A 171 4.49 -10.26 4.21
CA ILE A 171 5.17 -9.93 5.47
C ILE A 171 6.61 -10.47 5.48
N MET A 172 6.82 -11.72 5.08
CA MET A 172 8.17 -12.29 5.05
C MET A 172 9.08 -11.61 4.04
N MET A 173 8.53 -11.18 2.90
CA MET A 173 9.28 -10.39 1.91
C MET A 173 9.74 -9.06 2.49
N LEU A 174 8.85 -8.37 3.22
CA LEU A 174 9.20 -7.13 3.92
C LEU A 174 10.28 -7.37 4.98
N VAL A 175 10.15 -8.41 5.82
CA VAL A 175 11.15 -8.81 6.83
C VAL A 175 12.52 -9.09 6.20
N GLN A 176 12.55 -9.76 5.05
CA GLN A 176 13.80 -10.11 4.38
C GLN A 176 14.55 -8.89 3.84
N LEU A 177 13.88 -7.76 3.58
CA LEU A 177 14.56 -6.51 3.18
C LEU A 177 15.54 -6.01 4.26
N ARG A 178 15.19 -6.14 5.53
CA ARG A 178 16.05 -5.76 6.67
C ARG A 178 15.62 -6.46 7.97
N GLN A 179 16.21 -7.63 8.18
CA GLN A 179 15.83 -8.55 9.27
C GLN A 179 16.21 -8.07 10.67
N ARG A 180 17.15 -7.13 10.83
CA ARG A 180 17.70 -6.73 12.15
C ARG A 180 17.43 -5.27 12.51
N ASP A 181 16.38 -4.69 11.95
CA ASP A 181 16.01 -3.31 12.25
C ASP A 181 15.22 -3.21 13.56
N ALA A 182 15.57 -2.25 14.42
CA ALA A 182 14.89 -2.01 15.70
C ALA A 182 13.43 -1.54 15.50
N ALA A 183 13.09 -0.97 14.34
CA ALA A 183 11.73 -0.57 14.00
C ALA A 183 10.73 -1.73 14.06
N TRP A 184 11.18 -2.98 13.92
CA TRP A 184 10.33 -4.17 14.04
C TRP A 184 9.72 -4.34 15.43
N GLU A 185 10.43 -3.98 16.50
CA GLU A 185 9.88 -4.08 17.86
C GLU A 185 8.72 -3.09 18.05
N GLU A 186 8.91 -1.85 17.61
CA GLU A 186 7.87 -0.82 17.67
C GLU A 186 6.67 -1.19 16.77
N CYS A 187 6.93 -1.67 15.56
CA CYS A 187 5.87 -2.09 14.63
C CYS A 187 5.02 -3.21 15.23
N ARG A 188 5.65 -4.27 15.78
CA ARG A 188 4.94 -5.39 16.40
C ARG A 188 4.10 -4.92 17.59
N LYS A 189 4.66 -4.09 18.47
CA LYS A 189 3.92 -3.50 19.60
C LYS A 189 2.69 -2.74 19.14
N LYS A 190 2.81 -1.86 18.14
CA LYS A 190 1.67 -1.09 17.61
C LYS A 190 0.59 -1.99 16.99
N LEU A 191 0.98 -3.08 16.33
CA LEU A 191 0.00 -4.05 15.78
C LEU A 191 -0.77 -4.76 16.91
N HIS A 192 -0.09 -5.15 17.99
CA HIS A 192 -0.75 -5.69 19.18
C HIS A 192 -1.73 -4.69 19.80
N ASP A 193 -1.25 -3.46 20.07
CA ASP A 193 -2.05 -2.39 20.67
C ASP A 193 -3.32 -2.12 19.83
N LEU A 194 -3.18 -2.10 18.50
CA LEU A 194 -4.29 -1.92 17.55
C LEU A 194 -5.34 -3.03 17.69
N VAL A 195 -4.94 -4.30 17.72
CA VAL A 195 -5.89 -5.43 17.81
C VAL A 195 -6.62 -5.47 19.15
N GLU A 196 -5.90 -5.17 20.23
CA GLU A 196 -6.41 -5.25 21.61
C GLU A 196 -7.31 -4.08 21.98
N SER A 197 -6.95 -2.86 21.56
CA SER A 197 -7.60 -1.64 22.04
C SER A 197 -8.15 -0.72 20.96
N ASP A 198 -8.07 -1.10 19.67
CA ASP A 198 -8.48 -0.26 18.53
C ASP A 198 -7.84 1.14 18.60
N VAL A 199 -6.54 1.21 18.94
CA VAL A 199 -5.82 2.49 19.09
C VAL A 199 -6.01 3.35 17.84
N GLY A 200 -6.42 4.61 18.05
CA GLY A 200 -6.66 5.57 16.97
C GLY A 200 -8.02 5.41 16.28
N ASP A 201 -8.92 4.60 16.86
CA ASP A 201 -10.27 4.31 16.37
C ASP A 201 -10.24 3.76 14.94
N PHE A 202 -9.23 2.98 14.57
CA PHE A 202 -9.03 2.51 13.20
C PHE A 202 -10.24 1.70 12.71
N PHE A 203 -10.59 0.63 13.42
CA PHE A 203 -11.73 -0.22 13.05
C PHE A 203 -13.04 0.55 13.18
N SER A 204 -13.16 1.38 14.21
CA SER A 204 -14.35 2.21 14.45
C SER A 204 -14.58 3.25 13.34
N LYS A 205 -13.53 3.88 12.81
CA LYS A 205 -13.60 4.82 11.67
C LYS A 205 -13.98 4.10 10.38
N GLN A 206 -13.42 2.92 10.11
CA GLN A 206 -13.83 2.10 8.98
C GLN A 206 -15.34 1.76 9.07
N LEU A 207 -15.82 1.45 10.26
CA LEU A 207 -17.22 1.11 10.51
C LEU A 207 -18.22 2.22 10.18
N VAL A 208 -17.89 3.46 10.53
CA VAL A 208 -18.76 4.62 10.33
C VAL A 208 -18.99 4.86 8.83
N LEU A 209 -17.99 4.56 8.02
CA LEU A 209 -18.04 4.74 6.56
C LEU A 209 -18.84 3.63 5.91
N SER A 210 -18.57 2.36 6.24
CA SER A 210 -19.36 1.22 5.73
C SER A 210 -20.86 1.35 6.06
N LYS A 211 -21.21 1.94 7.22
CA LYS A 211 -22.60 2.27 7.57
C LYS A 211 -23.23 3.39 6.74
N ARG A 212 -22.43 4.32 6.20
CA ARG A 212 -22.93 5.35 5.28
C ARG A 212 -23.21 4.79 3.88
N GLU A 213 -22.62 3.65 3.52
CA GLU A 213 -22.78 3.03 2.20
C GLU A 213 -24.07 2.19 2.06
N ALA A 214 -24.63 1.63 3.15
CA ALA A 214 -25.93 0.96 3.14
C ALA A 214 -26.46 0.66 4.55
N SER A 215 -27.78 0.50 4.66
CA SER A 215 -28.56 0.00 5.79
C SER A 215 -28.26 -1.48 6.13
N ARG A 216 -26.99 -1.81 6.41
CA ARG A 216 -26.55 -3.17 6.77
C ARG A 216 -26.85 -3.50 8.25
N PRO A 217 -27.23 -4.75 8.58
CA PRO A 217 -27.41 -5.19 9.95
C PRO A 217 -26.12 -5.11 10.78
N LEU A 218 -26.22 -4.68 12.04
CA LEU A 218 -25.08 -4.51 12.96
C LEU A 218 -24.22 -5.79 13.13
N ALA A 219 -24.81 -6.98 12.99
CA ALA A 219 -24.09 -8.25 13.07
C ALA A 219 -23.12 -8.49 11.90
N VAL A 220 -23.48 -8.05 10.68
CA VAL A 220 -22.61 -8.11 9.49
C VAL A 220 -21.41 -7.19 9.68
N VAL A 221 -21.70 -6.00 10.19
CA VAL A 221 -20.75 -4.92 10.48
C VAL A 221 -19.75 -5.30 11.59
N ILE A 222 -20.16 -6.10 12.58
CA ILE A 222 -19.24 -6.66 13.61
C ILE A 222 -18.35 -7.77 13.02
N GLY A 223 -18.90 -8.63 12.16
CA GLY A 223 -18.12 -9.64 11.42
C GLY A 223 -17.05 -9.02 10.51
N GLU A 224 -17.40 -7.90 9.87
CA GLU A 224 -16.50 -7.10 9.02
C GLU A 224 -15.30 -6.49 9.79
N ILE A 225 -15.39 -6.27 11.11
CA ILE A 225 -14.23 -5.87 11.94
C ILE A 225 -13.37 -7.07 12.34
N GLN A 226 -14.01 -8.20 12.61
CA GLN A 226 -13.31 -9.37 13.15
C GLN A 226 -12.35 -9.97 12.14
N ALA A 227 -12.71 -10.04 10.86
CA ALA A 227 -11.84 -10.55 9.81
C ALA A 227 -10.51 -9.74 9.68
N PRO A 228 -10.53 -8.40 9.57
CA PRO A 228 -9.33 -7.56 9.70
C PRO A 228 -8.48 -7.84 10.95
N LYS A 229 -9.12 -7.95 12.13
CA LYS A 229 -8.41 -8.26 13.38
C LYS A 229 -7.74 -9.63 13.32
N ASP A 230 -8.41 -10.63 12.79
CA ASP A 230 -7.86 -11.99 12.64
C ASP A 230 -6.70 -12.03 11.65
N ASN A 231 -6.75 -11.23 10.58
CA ASN A 231 -5.64 -11.12 9.67
C ASN A 231 -4.41 -10.46 10.32
N ILE A 232 -4.62 -9.37 11.07
CA ILE A 232 -3.53 -8.70 11.79
C ILE A 232 -2.95 -9.62 12.86
N ARG A 233 -3.78 -10.38 13.59
CA ARG A 233 -3.31 -11.42 14.52
C ARG A 233 -2.44 -12.46 13.82
N TYR A 234 -2.83 -12.89 12.62
CA TYR A 234 -2.03 -13.82 11.85
C TYR A 234 -0.69 -13.21 11.40
N ALA A 235 -0.68 -11.94 10.95
CA ALA A 235 0.57 -11.26 10.62
C ALA A 235 1.50 -11.11 11.84
N ILE A 236 0.95 -10.78 13.01
CA ILE A 236 1.68 -10.78 14.29
C ILE A 236 2.30 -12.16 14.57
N GLN A 237 1.53 -13.25 14.42
CA GLN A 237 2.05 -14.61 14.59
C GLN A 237 3.21 -14.93 13.65
N VAL A 238 3.15 -14.49 12.39
CA VAL A 238 4.25 -14.65 11.44
C VAL A 238 5.50 -13.89 11.90
N LEU A 239 5.33 -12.62 12.32
CA LEU A 239 6.44 -11.79 12.81
C LEU A 239 7.05 -12.38 14.09
N ASP A 240 6.24 -12.76 15.07
CA ASP A 240 6.72 -13.34 16.32
C ASP A 240 7.39 -14.69 16.12
N GLY A 241 6.84 -15.53 15.24
CA GLY A 241 7.47 -16.79 14.84
C GLY A 241 8.86 -16.57 14.26
N PHE A 242 9.05 -15.53 13.44
CA PHE A 242 10.36 -15.20 12.88
C PHE A 242 11.34 -14.66 13.93
N PHE A 243 10.93 -13.67 14.72
CA PHE A 243 11.84 -12.97 15.65
C PHE A 243 12.10 -13.72 16.97
N HIS A 244 11.13 -14.50 17.47
CA HIS A 244 11.27 -15.24 18.72
C HIS A 244 11.57 -16.74 18.51
N GLY A 245 11.28 -17.30 17.33
CA GLY A 245 11.52 -18.71 17.02
C GLY A 245 12.99 -19.14 17.01
N GLY A 246 13.93 -18.20 17.00
CA GLY A 246 15.38 -18.45 17.11
C GLY A 246 15.89 -18.70 18.53
N ALA A 247 15.09 -18.43 19.57
CA ALA A 247 15.54 -18.53 20.97
C ALA A 247 15.56 -19.97 21.54
N HIS A 248 15.20 -21.00 20.76
CA HIS A 248 15.04 -22.38 21.26
C HIS A 248 15.93 -23.43 20.57
N THR A 249 17.00 -23.03 19.87
CA THR A 249 17.97 -23.97 19.27
C THR A 249 19.41 -23.78 19.76
N ASN A 250 19.59 -23.35 21.02
CA ASN A 250 20.91 -23.28 21.67
C ASN A 250 20.93 -23.86 23.08
N THR A 251 20.41 -25.08 23.24
CA THR A 251 20.75 -25.93 24.39
C THR A 251 20.70 -27.38 23.94
N PHE A 252 21.76 -27.83 23.27
CA PHE A 252 22.41 -29.13 23.49
C PHE A 252 23.79 -29.04 22.84
N VAL A 253 24.78 -28.63 23.63
CA VAL A 253 26.20 -28.75 23.31
C VAL A 253 26.71 -30.02 23.99
N SER A 254 27.49 -30.77 23.20
CA SER A 254 28.48 -31.82 23.53
C SER A 254 28.02 -33.07 24.29
#